data_AF-A0A1S8TW08-F1
#
_entry.id   AF-A0A1S8TW08-F1
#
_cell.length_a   1.000
_cell.length_b   1.000
_cell.length_c   1.000
_cell.angle_alpha   90.00
_cell.angle_beta   90.00
_cell.angle_gamma   90.00
#
_symmetry.space_group_name_H-M   'P 1'
#
loop_
_entity.id
_entity.type
_entity.pdbx_description
1 polymer ?
#
loop_
_entity_poly.entity_id
_entity_poly.type
_entity_poly.pdbx_seq_one_letter_code
_entity_poly.pdbx_strand_id
1 'polypeptide(L)'
;MDIKKINKTIEYTFLEAWEKSIDDENVVITSKFSDDSYKIDIFAKKNKLKFYNPTISSWQSCTYVLPEEIFNAWYITKMESEKHERMAN
;
A
#
# COMPACT_ATOMS: atom_id res chain seq x y z
N MET A 1 -1.46 -0.94 -12.81
CA MET A 1 -1.67 -1.10 -11.36
C MET A 1 -3.03 -0.51 -11.03
N ASP A 2 -4.08 -1.31 -11.08
CA ASP A 2 -5.43 -0.84 -10.72
C ASP A 2 -5.57 -0.87 -9.20
N ILE A 3 -5.21 0.23 -8.53
CA ILE A 3 -5.52 0.47 -7.10
C ILE A 3 -7.06 0.62 -6.89
N LYS A 4 -7.86 0.50 -7.95
CA LYS A 4 -9.29 0.88 -8.01
C LYS A 4 -10.24 0.04 -7.16
N LYS A 5 -9.79 -1.03 -6.49
CA LYS A 5 -10.63 -1.85 -5.60
C LYS A 5 -10.08 -1.90 -4.18
N ILE A 6 -10.00 -0.74 -3.54
CA ILE A 6 -9.74 -0.68 -2.10
C ILE A 6 -10.92 -1.30 -1.36
N ASN A 7 -10.67 -2.32 -0.55
CA ASN A 7 -11.69 -2.89 0.30
C ASN A 7 -11.95 -1.98 1.52
N LYS A 8 -12.94 -1.10 1.42
CA LYS A 8 -13.33 -0.18 2.50
C LYS A 8 -14.23 -0.81 3.59
N THR A 9 -14.46 -2.13 3.56
CA THR A 9 -15.34 -2.82 4.54
C THR A 9 -14.64 -3.20 5.84
N ILE A 10 -13.31 -3.28 5.82
CA ILE A 10 -12.49 -3.61 6.99
C ILE A 10 -11.53 -2.47 7.24
N GLU A 11 -11.54 -1.97 8.48
CA GLU A 11 -10.69 -0.87 8.93
C GLU A 11 -9.62 -1.40 9.89
N TYR A 12 -8.41 -0.88 9.75
CA TYR A 12 -7.25 -1.23 10.55
C TYR A 12 -6.67 0.02 11.19
N THR A 13 -5.99 -0.15 12.33
CA THR A 13 -5.07 0.87 12.82
C THR A 13 -3.83 0.95 11.91
N PHE A 14 -3.09 2.06 11.99
CA PHE A 14 -1.83 2.21 11.25
C PHE A 14 -0.85 1.06 11.52
N LEU A 15 -0.70 0.63 12.78
CA LEU A 15 0.26 -0.41 13.15
C LEU A 15 -0.13 -1.78 12.57
N GLU A 16 -1.42 -2.15 12.62
CA GLU A 16 -1.90 -3.40 12.01
C GLU A 16 -1.72 -3.42 10.49
N ALA A 17 -2.00 -2.28 9.83
CA ALA A 17 -1.80 -2.13 8.40
C ALA A 17 -0.31 -2.22 8.04
N TRP A 18 0.54 -1.56 8.82
CA TRP A 18 2.00 -1.59 8.67
C TRP A 18 2.55 -3.01 8.79
N GLU A 19 2.24 -3.72 9.88
CA GLU A 19 2.71 -5.10 10.11
C GLU A 19 2.31 -6.04 8.96
N LYS A 20 1.04 -5.99 8.54
CA LYS A 20 0.56 -6.79 7.40
C LYS A 20 1.27 -6.48 6.09
N SER A 21 1.65 -5.21 5.87
CA SER A 21 2.39 -4.81 4.67
C SER A 21 3.89 -5.14 4.71
N ILE A 22 4.45 -5.44 5.89
CA ILE A 22 5.79 -6.02 6.01
C ILE A 22 5.75 -7.51 5.61
N ASP A 23 4.71 -8.23 6.01
CA ASP A 23 4.58 -9.67 5.80
C ASP A 23 4.21 -10.06 4.35
N ASP A 24 3.59 -9.14 3.59
CA ASP A 24 3.14 -9.38 2.21
C ASP A 24 3.50 -8.19 1.30
N GLU A 25 4.52 -8.37 0.44
CA GLU A 25 4.99 -7.35 -0.51
C GLU A 25 3.94 -6.95 -1.56
N ASN A 26 2.87 -7.74 -1.71
CA ASN A 26 1.77 -7.45 -2.62
C ASN A 26 0.63 -6.67 -1.95
N VAL A 27 0.86 -6.11 -0.76
CA VAL A 27 -0.10 -5.28 -0.05
C VAL A 27 0.18 -3.79 -0.24
N VAL A 28 -0.90 -3.05 -0.51
CA VAL A 28 -0.97 -1.60 -0.43
C VAL A 28 -1.86 -1.24 0.76
N ILE A 29 -1.42 -0.30 1.58
CA ILE A 29 -2.21 0.29 2.65
C ILE A 29 -2.68 1.67 2.23
N THR A 30 -3.93 2.02 2.50
CA THR A 30 -4.51 3.31 2.12
C THR A 30 -5.03 4.03 3.34
N SER A 31 -4.61 5.28 3.52
CA SER A 31 -5.09 6.15 4.60
C SER A 31 -6.54 6.53 4.35
N LYS A 32 -7.42 6.34 5.34
CA LYS A 32 -8.82 6.81 5.25
C LYS A 32 -8.90 8.35 5.27
N PHE A 33 -7.92 9.02 5.86
CA PHE A 33 -7.91 10.46 6.03
C PHE A 33 -7.58 11.20 4.73
N SER A 34 -6.53 10.78 4.03
CA SER A 34 -6.02 11.44 2.82
C SER A 34 -6.40 10.73 1.51
N ASP A 35 -6.90 9.49 1.59
CA ASP A 35 -6.98 8.53 0.47
C ASP A 35 -5.61 8.21 -0.18
N ASP A 36 -4.49 8.63 0.42
CA ASP A 36 -3.16 8.30 -0.07
C ASP A 36 -2.84 6.82 0.14
N SER A 37 -2.19 6.24 -0.87
CA SER A 37 -1.84 4.83 -0.89
C SER A 37 -0.34 4.64 -0.71
N TYR A 38 0.02 3.67 0.12
CA TYR A 38 1.38 3.40 0.54
C TYR A 38 1.71 1.92 0.37
N LYS A 39 2.99 1.63 0.18
CA LYS A 39 3.54 0.28 0.26
C LYS A 39 4.87 0.29 0.98
N ILE A 40 5.24 -0.85 1.54
CA ILE A 40 6.56 -1.05 2.10
C ILE A 40 7.46 -1.63 1.01
N ASP A 41 8.58 -0.95 0.78
CA ASP A 41 9.67 -1.46 -0.06
C ASP A 41 10.79 -1.97 0.86
N ILE A 42 11.07 -3.26 0.79
CA ILE A 42 12.11 -3.91 1.58
C ILE A 42 13.40 -3.86 0.78
N PHE A 43 14.26 -2.88 1.09
CA PHE A 43 15.58 -2.76 0.46
C PHE A 43 16.69 -2.87 1.49
N ALA A 44 17.62 -3.81 1.28
CA ALA A 44 18.80 -4.00 2.12
C ALA A 44 18.49 -4.11 3.64
N LYS A 45 17.47 -4.91 4.00
CA LYS A 45 16.97 -5.10 5.38
C LYS A 45 16.40 -3.84 6.04
N LYS A 46 16.03 -2.83 5.27
CA LYS A 46 15.31 -1.64 5.76
C LYS A 46 13.95 -1.57 5.09
N ASN A 47 12.91 -1.45 5.91
CA ASN A 47 11.55 -1.21 5.46
C ASN A 47 11.41 0.28 5.16
N LYS A 48 11.21 0.62 3.88
CA LYS A 48 10.99 2.00 3.45
C LYS A 48 9.54 2.17 3.01
N LEU A 49 8.83 3.10 3.63
CA LEU A 49 7.51 3.46 3.17
C LEU A 49 7.62 4.25 1.86
N LYS A 50 6.83 3.86 0.86
CA LYS A 50 6.65 4.62 -0.38
C LYS A 50 5.18 5.00 -0.50
N PHE A 51 4.92 6.23 -0.94
CA PHE A 51 3.56 6.68 -1.28
C PHE A 51 3.39 6.68 -2.80
N TYR A 52 2.17 6.48 -3.26
CA TYR A 52 1.83 6.52 -4.68
C TYR A 52 1.54 7.96 -5.09
N ASN A 53 2.33 8.50 -6.01
CA ASN A 53 2.05 9.80 -6.62
C ASN A 53 1.20 9.57 -7.90
N PRO A 54 -0.09 9.94 -7.90
CA PRO A 54 -0.96 9.71 -9.06
C PRO A 54 -0.58 10.56 -10.26
N THR A 55 -0.05 11.78 -10.05
CA THR A 55 0.33 12.73 -11.11
C THR A 55 1.38 12.14 -12.05
N ILE A 56 2.34 11.38 -11.51
CA ILE A 56 3.40 10.72 -12.29
C ILE A 56 3.25 9.20 -12.32
N SER A 57 2.14 8.68 -11.80
CA SER A 57 1.82 7.25 -11.74
C SER A 57 2.97 6.38 -11.18
N SER A 58 3.63 6.85 -10.12
CA SER A 58 4.87 6.24 -9.61
C SER A 58 4.97 6.23 -8.08
N TRP A 59 5.68 5.25 -7.54
CA TRP A 59 5.96 5.10 -6.11
C TRP A 59 7.17 5.95 -5.70
N GLN A 60 6.97 6.85 -4.76
CA GLN A 60 7.99 7.79 -4.29
C GLN A 60 8.32 7.50 -2.82
N SER A 61 9.57 7.79 -2.41
CA SER A 61 9.97 7.66 -1.00
C SER A 61 9.10 8.56 -0.13
N CYS A 62 8.47 7.99 0.88
CA CYS A 62 7.69 8.74 1.86
C CYS A 62 8.65 9.33 2.90
N THR A 63 8.63 10.65 3.07
CA THR A 63 9.49 11.34 4.06
C THR A 63 8.85 11.38 5.44
N TYR A 64 7.52 11.50 5.51
CA TYR A 64 6.73 11.44 6.74
C TYR A 64 5.29 11.02 6.42
N VAL A 65 4.59 10.50 7.43
CA VAL A 65 3.13 10.28 7.42
C VAL A 65 2.54 11.30 8.38
N LEU A 66 1.43 11.93 8.01
CA LEU A 66 0.81 12.94 8.88
C LEU A 66 0.26 12.28 10.16
N PRO A 67 0.38 12.91 11.33
CA PRO A 67 -0.22 12.37 12.57
C PRO A 67 -1.71 12.06 12.42
N GLU A 68 -2.45 12.90 11.70
CA GLU A 68 -3.88 12.73 11.41
C GLU A 68 -4.16 11.43 10.65
N GLU A 69 -3.25 11.00 9.77
CA GLU A 69 -3.37 9.72 9.10
C GLU A 69 -3.05 8.56 10.05
N ILE A 70 -1.99 8.68 10.85
CA ILE A 70 -1.57 7.64 11.81
C ILE A 70 -2.68 7.31 12.80
N PHE A 71 -3.40 8.32 13.29
CA PHE A 71 -4.49 8.16 14.24
C PHE A 71 -5.84 7.85 13.59
N ASN A 72 -5.94 7.84 12.26
CA ASN A 72 -7.15 7.42 11.55
C ASN A 72 -7.11 5.91 11.22
N ALA A 73 -8.21 5.43 10.64
CA ALA A 73 -8.30 4.10 10.10
C ALA A 73 -7.56 3.98 8.75
N TRP A 74 -7.17 2.76 8.44
CA TRP A 74 -6.46 2.36 7.24
C TRP A 74 -7.17 1.21 6.56
N TYR A 75 -7.07 1.16 5.23
CA TYR A 75 -7.57 0.07 4.40
C TYR A 75 -6.40 -0.74 3.86
N ILE A 76 -6.62 -2.04 3.63
CA ILE A 76 -5.62 -2.95 3.08
C ILE A 76 -6.13 -3.49 1.76
N THR A 77 -5.32 -3.35 0.72
CA THR A 77 -5.60 -3.85 -0.64
C THR A 77 -4.51 -4.82 -1.06
N LYS A 78 -4.90 -6.07 -1.34
CA LYS A 78 -4.01 -7.02 -2.00
C LYS A 78 -3.98 -6.75 -3.49
N MET A 79 -2.79 -6.71 -4.04
CA MET A 79 -2.58 -6.53 -5.46
C MET A 79 -2.62 -7.89 -6.14
N GLU A 80 -3.54 -8.04 -7.10
CA GLU A 80 -3.54 -9.20 -7.98
C GLU A 80 -2.30 -9.12 -8.87
N SER A 81 -1.43 -10.13 -8.78
CA SER A 81 -0.40 -10.31 -9.79
C SER A 81 -1.08 -10.75 -11.08
N GLU A 82 -0.85 -10.02 -12.17
CA GLU A 82 -1.22 -10.51 -13.50
C GLU A 82 -0.43 -11.80 -13.74
N LYS A 83 -1.07 -12.96 -13.55
CA LYS A 83 -0.59 -14.21 -14.13
C LYS A 83 -0.60 -14.01 -15.64
N HIS A 84 0.55 -13.66 -16.21
CA HIS A 84 0.80 -13.91 -17.62
C HIS A 84 0.81 -15.43 -17.80
N GLU A 85 -0.37 -16.01 -18.00
CA GLU A 85 -0.50 -17.29 -18.68
C GLU A 85 0.08 -17.09 -20.09
N ARG A 86 1.38 -17.33 -20.23
CA ARG A 86 1.94 -17.73 -21.51
C ARG A 86 1.33 -19.08 -21.82
N MET A 87 0.18 -19.06 -22.49
CA MET A 87 -0.32 -20.21 -23.22
C MET A 87 0.74 -20.54 -24.27
N ALA A 88 1.59 -21.52 -23.95
CA ALA A 88 2.27 -22.30 -24.96
C ALA A 88 1.20 -23.16 -25.62
N ASN A 89 0.80 -22.79 -26.83
CA ASN A 89 0.16 -23.65 -27.81
C ASN A 89 0.71 -23.27 -29.19
#